data_AF-A0A3S0E6D8-F1
#
_entry.id   AF-A0A3S0E6D8-F1
#
_cell.length_a   1.000
_cell.length_b   1.000
_cell.length_c   1.000
_cell.angle_alpha   90.00
_cell.angle_beta   90.00
_cell.angle_gamma   90.00
#
_symmetry.space_group_name_H-M   'P 1'
#
loop_
_entity.id
_entity.type
_entity.pdbx_description
1 polymer ?
#
loop_
_entity_poly.entity_id
_entity_poly.type
_entity_poly.pdbx_seq_one_letter_code
_entity_poly.pdbx_strand_id
1 'polypeptide(L)'
;MKKICLFAMMIIAVAVTKAQSLDEIISKHIEAMGGKDKLASIKTIHMEGVIVGANGNEITISIWKEHNKLFRREINFGMGTSMTLLTDKGGWSTDREGNVNPIKEEQYHRQEYQLDCQSPIVNYAAKGHKAELVGKETTDGKDYYKIKLTLKGGNEQFYFIDASTYYLDHISFKAGSTGMSGPGMNPDAEIVVTYSNYTKTEEGFIFPFTTTTTGGFGGSLNYEKIEVNKPIEESKYKAQ
;
A
#
# COMPACT_ATOMS: atom_id res chain seq x y z
N MET A 1 -63.49 6.95 25.67
CA MET A 1 -62.07 7.15 26.08
C MET A 1 -61.34 5.81 25.94
N LYS A 2 -60.04 5.83 25.56
CA LYS A 2 -59.14 4.70 25.22
C LYS A 2 -59.23 4.24 23.75
N LYS A 3 -58.84 5.05 22.74
CA LYS A 3 -57.46 5.37 22.31
C LYS A 3 -56.54 4.15 22.22
N ILE A 4 -56.59 3.48 21.06
CA ILE A 4 -55.47 3.17 20.15
C ILE A 4 -54.10 3.18 20.84
N CYS A 5 -53.54 2.00 21.07
CA CYS A 5 -52.12 1.79 21.42
C CYS A 5 -51.69 0.42 20.90
N LEU A 6 -51.45 0.31 19.59
CA LEU A 6 -50.87 -0.88 18.97
C LEU A 6 -50.24 -0.49 17.62
N PHE A 7 -49.28 0.43 17.65
CA PHE A 7 -48.45 0.73 16.48
C PHE A 7 -47.17 1.46 16.90
N ALA A 8 -46.24 0.76 17.57
CA ALA A 8 -44.90 1.31 17.82
C ALA A 8 -43.90 0.21 18.23
N MET A 9 -43.68 -0.80 17.37
CA MET A 9 -42.49 -1.67 17.55
C MET A 9 -42.12 -2.39 16.25
N MET A 10 -41.70 -1.65 15.21
CA MET A 10 -40.93 -2.25 14.12
C MET A 10 -40.15 -1.24 13.27
N ILE A 11 -39.20 -0.50 13.85
CA ILE A 11 -38.15 0.17 13.06
C ILE A 11 -36.83 0.13 13.83
N ILE A 12 -36.19 -1.04 13.94
CA ILE A 12 -34.75 -1.16 14.16
C ILE A 12 -34.25 -2.42 13.43
N ALA A 13 -34.12 -2.36 12.10
CA ALA A 13 -33.52 -3.46 11.33
C ALA A 13 -32.93 -3.05 9.97
N VAL A 14 -32.39 -1.82 9.80
CA VAL A 14 -31.76 -1.40 8.52
C VAL A 14 -30.25 -1.12 8.65
N ALA A 15 -29.64 -1.37 9.82
CA ALA A 15 -28.20 -1.12 9.98
C ALA A 15 -27.29 -2.32 9.64
N VAL A 16 -27.84 -3.51 9.32
CA VAL A 16 -27.05 -4.75 9.19
C VAL A 16 -26.62 -5.05 7.75
N THR A 17 -27.15 -4.37 6.73
CA THR A 17 -26.89 -4.70 5.32
C THR A 17 -25.63 -4.08 4.72
N LYS A 18 -24.90 -3.22 5.47
CA LYS A 18 -23.65 -2.60 4.99
C LYS A 18 -22.36 -3.28 5.44
N ALA A 19 -22.37 -4.02 6.54
CA ALA A 19 -21.18 -4.75 7.01
C ALA A 19 -20.86 -5.96 6.12
N GLN A 20 -21.90 -6.57 5.55
CA GLN A 20 -21.77 -7.75 4.70
C GLN A 20 -21.16 -7.48 3.32
N SER A 21 -20.95 -6.21 2.92
CA SER A 21 -20.31 -5.89 1.64
C SER A 21 -18.81 -5.58 1.78
N LEU A 22 -18.36 -4.81 2.79
CA LEU A 22 -16.94 -4.48 2.96
C LEU A 22 -16.11 -5.67 3.42
N ASP A 23 -16.53 -6.34 4.50
CA ASP A 23 -15.78 -7.45 5.10
C ASP A 23 -15.70 -8.63 4.12
N GLU A 24 -16.77 -8.87 3.35
CA GLU A 24 -16.78 -9.90 2.30
C GLU A 24 -15.78 -9.57 1.18
N ILE A 25 -15.75 -8.33 0.68
CA ILE A 25 -14.81 -7.92 -0.37
C ILE A 25 -13.36 -8.07 0.13
N ILE A 26 -13.08 -7.62 1.35
CA ILE A 26 -11.74 -7.74 1.93
C ILE A 26 -11.38 -9.22 2.17
N SER A 27 -12.32 -10.05 2.63
CA SER A 27 -12.09 -11.49 2.80
C SER A 27 -11.76 -12.16 1.47
N LYS A 28 -12.52 -11.88 0.41
CA LYS A 28 -12.25 -12.41 -0.93
C LYS A 28 -10.94 -11.91 -1.51
N HIS A 29 -10.58 -10.65 -1.27
CA HIS A 29 -9.26 -10.14 -1.61
C HIS A 29 -8.14 -10.91 -0.88
N ILE A 30 -8.28 -11.12 0.43
CA ILE A 30 -7.33 -11.90 1.23
C ILE A 30 -7.23 -13.34 0.70
N GLU A 31 -8.34 -13.98 0.38
CA GLU A 31 -8.39 -15.33 -0.20
C GLU A 31 -7.70 -15.38 -1.57
N ALA A 32 -7.98 -14.43 -2.46
CA ALA A 32 -7.35 -14.32 -3.77
C ALA A 32 -5.82 -14.16 -3.65
N MET A 33 -5.35 -13.44 -2.63
CA MET A 33 -3.92 -13.25 -2.34
C MET A 33 -3.26 -14.43 -1.61
N GLY A 34 -3.97 -15.54 -1.39
CA GLY A 34 -3.44 -16.78 -0.81
C GLY A 34 -3.92 -17.09 0.61
N GLY A 35 -4.84 -16.30 1.15
CA GLY A 35 -5.46 -16.53 2.46
C GLY A 35 -4.76 -15.86 3.63
N LYS A 36 -5.51 -15.67 4.72
CA LYS A 36 -5.08 -14.91 5.90
C LYS A 36 -3.79 -15.45 6.52
N ASP A 37 -3.71 -16.76 6.73
CA ASP A 37 -2.56 -17.39 7.38
C ASP A 37 -1.30 -17.26 6.55
N LYS A 38 -1.43 -17.36 5.21
CA LYS A 38 -0.32 -17.17 4.30
C LYS A 38 0.18 -15.73 4.37
N LEU A 39 -0.69 -14.74 4.23
CA LEU A 39 -0.30 -13.32 4.34
C LEU A 39 0.29 -12.99 5.72
N ALA A 40 -0.27 -13.54 6.80
CA ALA A 40 0.25 -13.37 8.16
C ALA A 40 1.64 -13.99 8.36
N SER A 41 2.02 -14.98 7.55
CA SER A 41 3.33 -15.63 7.62
C SER A 41 4.47 -14.82 6.97
N ILE A 42 4.15 -13.69 6.30
CA ILE A 42 5.16 -12.82 5.69
C ILE A 42 5.90 -12.06 6.79
N LYS A 43 7.19 -12.37 6.94
CA LYS A 43 8.11 -11.73 7.88
C LYS A 43 9.06 -10.78 7.19
N THR A 44 9.58 -11.16 6.03
CA THR A 44 10.50 -10.35 5.24
C THR A 44 10.12 -10.35 3.78
N ILE A 45 10.43 -9.25 3.09
CA ILE A 45 10.31 -9.14 1.64
C ILE A 45 11.56 -8.43 1.11
N HIS A 46 12.12 -8.96 0.03
CA HIS A 46 13.14 -8.30 -0.76
C HIS A 46 12.67 -8.19 -2.21
N MET A 47 12.68 -6.99 -2.77
CA MET A 47 12.30 -6.73 -4.15
C MET A 47 13.42 -6.01 -4.88
N GLU A 48 13.71 -6.44 -6.10
CA GLU A 48 14.62 -5.76 -7.02
C GLU A 48 13.84 -5.48 -8.31
N GLY A 49 14.03 -4.29 -8.87
CA GLY A 49 13.37 -3.93 -10.12
C GLY A 49 14.02 -2.76 -10.83
N VAL A 50 13.55 -2.52 -12.04
CA VAL A 50 14.09 -1.51 -12.95
C VAL A 50 12.98 -0.62 -13.48
N ILE A 51 13.27 0.68 -13.58
CA ILE A 51 12.50 1.65 -14.34
C ILE A 51 13.36 2.03 -15.56
N VAL A 52 12.82 1.83 -16.76
CA VAL A 52 13.47 2.24 -18.00
C VAL A 52 12.85 3.57 -18.45
N GLY A 53 13.66 4.63 -18.44
CA GLY A 53 13.26 5.95 -18.92
C GLY A 53 13.07 5.99 -20.43
N ALA A 54 12.33 7.00 -20.93
CA ALA A 54 12.08 7.16 -22.36
C ALA A 54 13.35 7.36 -23.21
N ASN A 55 14.45 7.79 -22.59
CA ASN A 55 15.76 7.94 -23.20
C ASN A 55 16.66 6.69 -23.06
N GLY A 56 16.12 5.58 -22.55
CA GLY A 56 16.84 4.33 -22.34
C GLY A 56 17.68 4.27 -21.06
N ASN A 57 17.66 5.31 -20.21
CA ASN A 57 18.35 5.26 -18.92
C ASN A 57 17.62 4.31 -17.96
N GLU A 58 18.37 3.45 -17.29
CA GLU A 58 17.86 2.55 -16.27
C GLU A 58 18.03 3.14 -14.87
N ILE A 59 16.96 3.07 -14.08
CA ILE A 59 16.96 3.37 -12.65
C ILE A 59 16.64 2.07 -11.94
N THR A 60 17.56 1.57 -11.12
CA THR A 60 17.32 0.34 -10.35
C THR A 60 16.76 0.69 -8.97
N ILE A 61 15.85 -0.15 -8.50
CA ILE A 61 15.20 0.00 -7.20
C ILE A 61 15.37 -1.31 -6.44
N SER A 62 15.79 -1.18 -5.17
CA SER A 62 15.83 -2.30 -4.23
C SER A 62 15.03 -1.95 -2.98
N ILE A 63 14.16 -2.86 -2.56
CA ILE A 63 13.30 -2.69 -1.39
C ILE A 63 13.51 -3.86 -0.44
N TRP A 64 13.83 -3.58 0.82
CA TRP A 64 13.89 -4.55 1.90
C TRP A 64 12.84 -4.21 2.95
N LYS A 65 12.10 -5.21 3.39
CA LYS A 65 11.10 -5.07 4.45
C LYS A 65 11.25 -6.19 5.47
N GLU A 66 11.20 -5.84 6.75
CA GLU A 66 10.93 -6.78 7.85
C GLU A 66 9.70 -6.28 8.59
N HIS A 67 8.71 -7.15 8.77
CA HIS A 67 7.41 -6.78 9.30
C HIS A 67 7.52 -6.04 10.64
N ASN A 68 6.98 -4.82 10.69
CA ASN A 68 7.00 -3.89 11.83
C ASN A 68 8.38 -3.45 12.30
N LYS A 69 9.45 -3.67 11.53
CA LYS A 69 10.83 -3.39 11.95
C LYS A 69 11.67 -2.66 10.92
N LEU A 70 11.50 -2.96 9.63
CA LEU A 70 12.31 -2.40 8.57
C LEU A 70 11.47 -2.10 7.34
N PHE A 71 11.66 -0.92 6.79
CA PHE A 71 11.43 -0.61 5.39
C PHE A 71 12.64 0.16 4.89
N ARG A 72 13.35 -0.39 3.91
CA ARG A 72 14.42 0.29 3.21
C ARG A 72 14.11 0.29 1.73
N ARG A 73 14.20 1.45 1.08
CA ARG A 73 14.16 1.58 -0.38
C ARG A 73 15.41 2.32 -0.82
N GLU A 74 16.15 1.72 -1.74
CA GLU A 74 17.27 2.34 -2.44
C GLU A 74 16.88 2.55 -3.90
N ILE A 75 17.21 3.72 -4.44
CA ILE A 75 16.99 4.05 -5.85
C ILE A 75 18.32 4.53 -6.42
N ASN A 76 18.87 3.77 -7.35
CA ASN A 76 20.12 4.09 -8.03
C ASN A 76 19.82 4.72 -9.40
N PHE A 77 20.32 5.94 -9.61
CA PHE A 77 20.13 6.71 -10.85
C PHE A 77 21.36 6.67 -11.77
N GLY A 78 22.30 5.74 -11.53
CA GLY A 78 23.60 5.64 -12.21
C GLY A 78 24.63 6.66 -11.75
N MET A 79 24.21 7.90 -11.44
CA MET A 79 25.07 8.99 -10.97
C MET A 79 25.04 9.19 -9.44
N GLY A 80 24.31 8.35 -8.71
CA GLY A 80 24.12 8.46 -7.26
C GLY A 80 22.93 7.62 -6.81
N THR A 81 22.89 7.30 -5.51
CA THR A 81 21.83 6.48 -4.91
C THR A 81 21.10 7.31 -3.87
N SER A 82 19.79 7.41 -3.97
CA SER A 82 18.96 7.91 -2.86
C SER A 82 18.42 6.74 -2.05
N MET A 83 18.17 6.98 -0.77
CA MET A 83 17.69 5.96 0.15
C MET A 83 16.58 6.50 1.05
N THR A 84 15.62 5.66 1.38
CA THR A 84 14.65 5.87 2.45
C THR A 84 14.71 4.67 3.40
N LEU A 85 14.94 4.91 4.68
CA LEU A 85 14.98 3.91 5.74
C LEU A 85 13.96 4.28 6.81
N LEU A 86 13.11 3.35 7.16
CA LEU A 86 12.20 3.41 8.30
C LEU A 86 12.48 2.19 9.17
N THR A 87 12.56 2.42 10.47
CA THR A 87 12.71 1.41 11.50
C THR A 87 11.72 1.68 12.63
N ASP A 88 11.53 0.73 13.54
CA ASP A 88 10.76 0.92 14.77
C ASP A 88 11.29 2.06 15.68
N LYS A 89 12.49 2.58 15.41
CA LYS A 89 13.15 3.65 16.18
C LYS A 89 13.16 5.02 15.48
N GLY A 90 12.68 5.11 14.24
CA GLY A 90 12.72 6.33 13.44
C GLY A 90 13.06 6.09 11.99
N GLY A 91 13.22 7.17 11.23
CA GLY A 91 13.50 7.11 9.80
C GLY A 91 14.59 8.08 9.35
N TRP A 92 15.23 7.73 8.24
CA TRP A 92 16.28 8.50 7.59
C TRP A 92 16.08 8.47 6.08
N SER A 93 16.51 9.53 5.41
CA SER A 93 16.68 9.55 3.97
C SER A 93 18.11 9.94 3.63
N THR A 94 18.58 9.46 2.48
CA THR A 94 19.84 9.89 1.89
C THR A 94 19.56 10.47 0.53
N ASP A 95 20.09 11.67 0.26
CA ASP A 95 20.05 12.27 -1.09
C ASP A 95 21.08 11.60 -2.02
N ARG A 96 21.16 12.05 -3.28
CA ARG A 96 22.04 11.41 -4.26
C ARG A 96 23.52 11.71 -4.00
N GLU A 97 23.78 12.77 -3.25
CA GLU A 97 25.10 13.24 -2.81
C GLU A 97 25.60 12.47 -1.58
N GLY A 98 24.75 11.66 -0.94
CA GLY A 98 25.11 10.84 0.21
C GLY A 98 24.80 11.48 1.57
N ASN A 99 24.13 12.64 1.61
CA ASN A 99 23.79 13.30 2.86
C ASN A 99 22.62 12.60 3.54
N VAL A 100 22.87 12.10 4.74
CA VAL A 100 21.85 11.43 5.57
C VAL A 100 21.07 12.47 6.38
N ASN A 101 19.75 12.47 6.24
CA ASN A 101 18.83 13.37 6.92
C ASN A 101 17.79 12.57 7.71
N PRO A 102 17.55 12.88 9.00
CA PRO A 102 16.46 12.25 9.75
C PRO A 102 15.10 12.68 9.18
N ILE A 103 14.17 11.73 9.08
CA ILE A 103 12.78 12.00 8.74
C ILE A 103 12.08 12.56 9.97
N LYS A 104 11.37 13.69 9.82
CA LYS A 104 10.62 14.31 10.92
C LYS A 104 9.51 13.37 11.40
N GLU A 105 9.21 13.39 12.70
CA GLU A 105 8.22 12.52 13.34
C GLU A 105 6.86 12.50 12.62
N GLU A 106 6.33 13.67 12.26
CA GLU A 106 5.07 13.79 11.52
C GLU A 106 5.12 13.09 10.15
N GLN A 107 6.24 13.20 9.43
CA GLN A 107 6.46 12.53 8.16
C GLN A 107 6.71 11.02 8.32
N TYR A 108 7.32 10.61 9.44
CA TYR A 108 7.53 9.22 9.78
C TYR A 108 6.20 8.51 10.02
N HIS A 109 5.29 9.10 10.82
CA HIS A 109 3.96 8.51 11.04
C HIS A 109 3.12 8.39 9.78
N ARG A 110 3.30 9.30 8.81
CA ARG A 110 2.70 9.16 7.47
C ARG A 110 3.29 8.03 6.63
N GLN A 111 4.42 7.45 7.02
CA GLN A 111 5.07 6.39 6.26
C GLN A 111 5.17 5.07 7.05
N GLU A 112 4.80 5.05 8.33
CA GLU A 112 4.93 3.87 9.20
C GLU A 112 4.21 2.63 8.66
N TYR A 113 3.14 2.81 7.87
CA TYR A 113 2.44 1.72 7.19
C TYR A 113 3.34 0.94 6.23
N GLN A 114 4.46 1.52 5.76
CA GLN A 114 5.43 0.84 4.92
C GLN A 114 6.18 -0.28 5.65
N LEU A 115 6.22 -0.25 7.00
CA LEU A 115 6.77 -1.34 7.82
C LEU A 115 5.89 -2.61 7.76
N ASP A 116 4.65 -2.49 7.32
CA ASP A 116 3.75 -3.62 7.16
C ASP A 116 4.08 -4.42 5.89
N CYS A 117 4.41 -5.71 6.03
CA CYS A 117 4.67 -6.60 4.91
C CYS A 117 3.40 -7.28 4.37
N GLN A 118 2.28 -7.16 5.09
CA GLN A 118 1.07 -7.95 4.85
C GLN A 118 -0.01 -7.17 4.09
N SER A 119 0.30 -5.95 3.63
CA SER A 119 -0.64 -4.95 3.11
C SER A 119 -1.53 -4.29 4.19
N PRO A 120 -1.65 -2.94 4.20
CA PRO A 120 -2.45 -2.23 5.20
C PRO A 120 -3.93 -2.62 5.23
N ILE A 121 -4.52 -3.01 4.11
CA ILE A 121 -5.94 -3.41 4.06
C ILE A 121 -6.19 -4.77 4.75
N VAL A 122 -5.16 -5.61 4.90
CA VAL A 122 -5.27 -6.92 5.56
C VAL A 122 -5.23 -6.73 7.07
N ASN A 123 -6.24 -7.24 7.78
CA ASN A 123 -6.41 -7.03 9.24
C ASN A 123 -6.35 -5.54 9.64
N TYR A 124 -6.84 -4.66 8.76
CA TYR A 124 -6.72 -3.19 8.90
C TYR A 124 -7.14 -2.68 10.30
N ALA A 125 -8.23 -3.20 10.86
CA ALA A 125 -8.73 -2.79 12.17
C ALA A 125 -7.75 -3.11 13.31
N ALA A 126 -7.10 -4.27 13.26
CA ALA A 126 -6.09 -4.67 14.25
C ALA A 126 -4.81 -3.81 14.13
N LYS A 127 -4.55 -3.25 12.94
CA LYS A 127 -3.46 -2.31 12.67
C LYS A 127 -3.82 -0.85 13.03
N GLY A 128 -5.02 -0.61 13.54
CA GLY A 128 -5.52 0.73 13.89
C GLY A 128 -5.95 1.57 12.70
N HIS A 129 -6.19 0.94 11.54
CA HIS A 129 -6.72 1.60 10.35
C HIS A 129 -8.26 1.52 10.34
N LYS A 130 -8.88 2.34 9.50
CA LYS A 130 -10.33 2.32 9.25
C LYS A 130 -10.57 2.09 7.77
N ALA A 131 -11.49 1.21 7.43
CA ALA A 131 -11.90 0.94 6.05
C ALA A 131 -13.39 1.26 5.89
N GLU A 132 -13.75 1.86 4.75
CA GLU A 132 -15.11 2.21 4.39
C GLU A 132 -15.35 1.83 2.92
N LEU A 133 -16.39 1.05 2.64
CA LEU A 133 -16.80 0.80 1.26
C LEU A 133 -17.46 2.06 0.71
N VAL A 134 -16.81 2.69 -0.27
CA VAL A 134 -17.35 3.86 -0.98
C VAL A 134 -18.44 3.41 -1.95
N GLY A 135 -18.22 2.30 -2.65
CA GLY A 135 -19.18 1.73 -3.58
C GLY A 135 -18.52 0.86 -4.63
N LYS A 136 -19.29 0.58 -5.68
CA LYS A 136 -18.82 -0.08 -6.89
C LYS A 136 -18.71 0.96 -8.00
N GLU A 137 -17.60 0.96 -8.74
CA GLU A 137 -17.36 1.86 -9.87
C GLU A 137 -17.04 1.02 -11.12
N THR A 138 -17.44 1.51 -12.29
CA THR A 138 -17.13 0.87 -13.59
C THR A 138 -16.28 1.84 -14.40
N THR A 139 -15.12 1.39 -14.88
CA THR A 139 -14.22 2.19 -15.73
C THR A 139 -13.63 1.29 -16.79
N ASP A 140 -13.67 1.74 -18.05
CA ASP A 140 -13.21 0.97 -19.23
C ASP A 140 -13.78 -0.46 -19.32
N GLY A 141 -15.05 -0.60 -18.91
CA GLY A 141 -15.75 -1.89 -18.92
C GLY A 141 -15.33 -2.87 -17.82
N LYS A 142 -14.47 -2.45 -16.90
CA LYS A 142 -14.11 -3.20 -15.69
C LYS A 142 -14.81 -2.65 -14.46
N ASP A 143 -15.23 -3.55 -13.59
CA ASP A 143 -15.91 -3.23 -12.35
C ASP A 143 -14.93 -3.31 -11.17
N TYR A 144 -14.95 -2.28 -10.32
CA TYR A 144 -14.10 -2.20 -9.13
C TYR A 144 -14.94 -1.96 -7.88
N TYR A 145 -14.54 -2.58 -6.77
CA TYR A 145 -14.95 -2.17 -5.44
C TYR A 145 -13.99 -1.10 -4.92
N LYS A 146 -14.51 0.08 -4.64
CA LYS A 146 -13.74 1.20 -4.11
C LYS A 146 -13.84 1.25 -2.60
N ILE A 147 -12.71 1.09 -1.95
CA ILE A 147 -12.58 1.10 -0.49
C ILE A 147 -11.73 2.30 -0.09
N LYS A 148 -12.27 3.18 0.75
CA LYS A 148 -11.48 4.20 1.42
C LYS A 148 -10.80 3.57 2.62
N LEU A 149 -9.48 3.64 2.67
CA LEU A 149 -8.66 3.22 3.80
C LEU A 149 -8.02 4.45 4.44
N THR A 150 -8.38 4.73 5.70
CA THR A 150 -7.72 5.71 6.54
C THR A 150 -6.70 5.01 7.43
N LEU A 151 -5.42 5.23 7.15
CA LEU A 151 -4.30 4.66 7.88
C LEU A 151 -4.17 5.30 9.27
N LYS A 152 -3.50 4.59 10.18
CA LYS A 152 -3.28 5.03 11.57
C LYS A 152 -2.56 6.39 11.64
N GLY A 153 -1.61 6.61 10.75
CA GLY A 153 -0.89 7.88 10.58
C GLY A 153 -1.69 9.02 9.96
N GLY A 154 -2.99 8.82 9.69
CA GLY A 154 -3.91 9.85 9.20
C GLY A 154 -4.07 9.91 7.67
N ASN A 155 -3.28 9.16 6.92
CA ASN A 155 -3.35 9.16 5.46
C ASN A 155 -4.62 8.49 4.96
N GLU A 156 -5.22 9.06 3.93
CA GLU A 156 -6.33 8.46 3.22
C GLU A 156 -5.86 7.92 1.86
N GLN A 157 -6.26 6.69 1.57
CA GLN A 157 -5.99 5.98 0.33
C GLN A 157 -7.29 5.37 -0.19
N PHE A 158 -7.50 5.36 -1.49
CA PHE A 158 -8.60 4.66 -2.13
C PHE A 158 -8.06 3.41 -2.82
N TYR A 159 -8.51 2.25 -2.37
CA TYR A 159 -8.18 0.95 -2.93
C TYR A 159 -9.26 0.55 -3.92
N PHE A 160 -8.86 0.14 -5.11
CA PHE A 160 -9.75 -0.31 -6.17
C PHE A 160 -9.49 -1.80 -6.40
N ILE A 161 -10.39 -2.63 -5.88
CA ILE A 161 -10.32 -4.08 -5.97
C ILE A 161 -11.13 -4.52 -7.19
N ASP A 162 -10.50 -5.22 -8.13
CA ASP A 162 -11.19 -5.76 -9.31
C ASP A 162 -12.30 -6.74 -8.87
N ALA A 163 -13.53 -6.51 -9.33
CA ALA A 163 -14.69 -7.25 -8.85
C ALA A 163 -14.77 -8.70 -9.38
N SER A 164 -13.97 -9.05 -10.38
CA SER A 164 -13.92 -10.38 -10.98
C SER A 164 -12.83 -11.26 -10.37
N THR A 165 -11.68 -10.68 -10.07
CA THR A 165 -10.49 -11.40 -9.57
C THR A 165 -10.22 -11.18 -8.08
N TYR A 166 -10.77 -10.10 -7.50
CA TYR A 166 -10.46 -9.62 -6.16
C TYR A 166 -8.99 -9.22 -5.94
N TYR A 167 -8.23 -9.02 -7.01
CA TYR A 167 -6.90 -8.42 -6.93
C TYR A 167 -7.01 -6.90 -6.80
N LEU A 168 -6.01 -6.30 -6.15
CA LEU A 168 -5.87 -4.86 -6.11
C LEU A 168 -5.43 -4.38 -7.50
N ASP A 169 -6.28 -3.60 -8.18
CA ASP A 169 -5.94 -3.04 -9.48
C ASP A 169 -5.11 -1.77 -9.31
N HIS A 170 -5.58 -0.82 -8.49
CA HIS A 170 -4.83 0.39 -8.18
C HIS A 170 -5.18 0.96 -6.81
N ILE A 171 -4.28 1.82 -6.32
CA ILE A 171 -4.53 2.70 -5.20
C ILE A 171 -4.43 4.14 -5.69
N SER A 172 -5.34 5.01 -5.28
CA SER A 172 -5.18 6.46 -5.43
C SER A 172 -5.06 7.19 -4.09
N PHE A 173 -4.27 8.25 -4.06
CA PHE A 173 -4.07 9.09 -2.87
C PHE A 173 -3.55 10.47 -3.27
N LYS A 174 -3.69 11.45 -2.37
CA LYS A 174 -3.12 12.79 -2.57
C LYS A 174 -1.61 12.78 -2.32
N ALA A 175 -0.83 13.44 -3.17
CA ALA A 175 0.64 13.52 -3.04
C ALA A 175 1.13 13.86 -1.62
N GLY A 176 0.50 14.84 -0.97
CA GLY A 176 0.86 15.27 0.38
C GLY A 176 0.66 14.19 1.47
N SER A 177 -0.19 13.19 1.23
CA SER A 177 -0.50 12.13 2.20
C SER A 177 0.65 11.14 2.40
N THR A 178 1.53 10.92 1.43
CA THR A 178 2.58 9.88 1.55
C THR A 178 3.93 10.42 2.02
N GLY A 179 3.99 11.71 2.40
CA GLY A 179 5.28 12.38 2.64
C GLY A 179 6.10 12.60 1.37
N MET A 180 5.56 12.27 0.19
CA MET A 180 6.08 12.68 -1.11
C MET A 180 5.82 14.18 -1.27
N SER A 181 6.72 14.99 -0.71
CA SER A 181 6.72 16.44 -0.85
C SER A 181 8.05 16.86 -1.47
N GLY A 182 8.00 17.33 -2.71
CA GLY A 182 9.14 17.91 -3.41
C GLY A 182 8.84 19.35 -3.83
N PRO A 183 9.87 20.20 -4.04
CA PRO A 183 9.67 21.53 -4.60
C PRO A 183 8.88 21.46 -5.91
N GLY A 184 7.76 22.20 -5.99
CA GLY A 184 6.88 22.21 -7.17
C GLY A 184 5.84 21.10 -7.25
N MET A 185 5.77 20.18 -6.27
CA MET A 185 4.73 19.16 -6.22
C MET A 185 3.45 19.72 -5.57
N ASN A 186 2.34 19.72 -6.30
CA ASN A 186 1.04 20.08 -5.73
C ASN A 186 0.62 19.00 -4.71
N PRO A 187 0.47 19.33 -3.40
CA PRO A 187 0.11 18.34 -2.39
C PRO A 187 -1.29 17.73 -2.59
N ASP A 188 -2.17 18.43 -3.32
CA ASP A 188 -3.51 17.96 -3.68
C ASP A 188 -3.57 17.17 -4.99
N ALA A 189 -2.44 17.04 -5.71
CA ALA A 189 -2.40 16.21 -6.91
C ALA A 189 -2.72 14.75 -6.55
N GLU A 190 -3.60 14.14 -7.33
CA GLU A 190 -3.88 12.70 -7.23
C GLU A 190 -2.70 11.92 -7.81
N ILE A 191 -2.26 10.93 -7.06
CA ILE A 191 -1.30 9.92 -7.46
C ILE A 191 -2.05 8.61 -7.55
N VAL A 192 -1.90 7.91 -8.67
CA VAL A 192 -2.48 6.58 -8.89
C VAL A 192 -1.34 5.59 -9.07
N VAL A 193 -1.32 4.53 -8.27
CA VAL A 193 -0.39 3.41 -8.42
C VAL A 193 -1.20 2.20 -8.87
N THR A 194 -1.00 1.79 -10.12
CA THR A 194 -1.61 0.60 -10.72
C THR A 194 -0.70 -0.60 -10.56
N TYR A 195 -1.27 -1.74 -10.19
CA TYR A 195 -0.60 -3.01 -9.94
C TYR A 195 -1.01 -4.02 -11.02
N SER A 196 -0.04 -4.64 -11.66
CA SER A 196 -0.29 -5.63 -12.71
C SER A 196 0.74 -6.76 -12.68
N ASN A 197 0.59 -7.73 -13.58
CA ASN A 197 1.47 -8.89 -13.70
C ASN A 197 1.58 -9.68 -12.39
N TYR A 198 0.42 -9.94 -11.77
CA TYR A 198 0.34 -10.76 -10.55
C TYR A 198 0.89 -12.15 -10.81
N THR A 199 1.99 -12.47 -10.12
CA THR A 199 2.73 -13.71 -10.28
C THR A 199 3.00 -14.32 -8.91
N LYS A 200 3.03 -15.65 -8.86
CA LYS A 200 3.38 -16.39 -7.66
C LYS A 200 4.90 -16.49 -7.54
N THR A 201 5.47 -16.05 -6.42
CA THR A 201 6.90 -16.21 -6.11
C THR A 201 7.26 -17.67 -5.90
N GLU A 202 8.56 -17.99 -5.85
CA GLU A 202 9.04 -19.35 -5.57
C GLU A 202 8.55 -19.87 -4.20
N GLU A 203 8.40 -18.99 -3.21
CA GLU A 203 7.86 -19.31 -1.88
C GLU A 203 6.31 -19.37 -1.88
N GLY A 204 5.69 -19.17 -3.03
CA GLY A 204 4.28 -19.39 -3.28
C GLY A 204 3.36 -18.21 -2.92
N PHE A 205 3.91 -17.01 -2.72
CA PHE A 205 3.13 -15.80 -2.44
C PHE A 205 2.76 -15.07 -3.72
N ILE A 206 1.59 -14.45 -3.78
CA ILE A 206 1.14 -13.71 -4.96
C ILE A 206 1.53 -12.25 -4.80
N PHE A 207 2.27 -11.69 -5.75
CA PHE A 207 2.66 -10.28 -5.79
C PHE A 207 2.47 -9.70 -7.19
N PRO A 208 2.17 -8.40 -7.34
CA PRO A 208 2.27 -7.72 -8.61
C PRO A 208 3.74 -7.52 -8.99
N PHE A 209 4.13 -7.97 -10.18
CA PHE A 209 5.50 -7.77 -10.69
C PHE A 209 5.67 -6.48 -11.47
N THR A 210 4.59 -5.73 -11.70
CA THR A 210 4.67 -4.40 -12.31
C THR A 210 3.83 -3.42 -11.51
N THR A 211 4.42 -2.24 -11.25
CA THR A 211 3.69 -1.08 -10.72
C THR A 211 3.88 0.11 -11.64
N THR A 212 2.78 0.74 -12.03
CA THR A 212 2.81 1.97 -12.84
C THR A 212 2.23 3.10 -12.01
N THR A 213 3.01 4.17 -11.84
CA THR A 213 2.57 5.37 -11.13
C THR A 213 2.18 6.44 -12.16
N THR A 214 0.98 6.98 -12.01
CA THR A 214 0.48 8.16 -12.75
C THR A 214 0.33 9.32 -11.79
N GLY A 215 0.71 10.52 -12.23
CA GLY A 215 0.83 11.70 -11.36
C GLY A 215 2.17 11.75 -10.62
N GLY A 216 2.57 12.95 -10.19
CA GLY A 216 3.87 13.17 -9.55
C GLY A 216 5.04 12.88 -10.51
N PHE A 217 6.00 12.06 -10.07
CA PHE A 217 7.19 11.70 -10.87
C PHE A 217 6.96 10.56 -11.87
N GLY A 218 5.77 9.94 -11.85
CA GLY A 218 5.34 8.91 -12.81
C GLY A 218 6.29 7.72 -13.00
N GLY A 219 5.92 6.83 -13.93
CA GLY A 219 6.81 5.76 -14.42
C GLY A 219 6.32 4.35 -14.12
N SER A 220 6.91 3.37 -14.80
CA SER A 220 6.62 1.96 -14.63
C SER A 220 7.84 1.24 -14.06
N LEU A 221 7.66 0.59 -12.92
CA LEU A 221 8.64 -0.25 -12.26
C LEU A 221 8.27 -1.71 -12.53
N ASN A 222 9.20 -2.45 -13.14
CA ASN A 222 9.10 -3.89 -13.27
C ASN A 222 10.02 -4.53 -12.23
N TYR A 223 9.45 -5.38 -11.38
CA TYR A 223 10.21 -6.19 -10.45
C TYR A 223 10.79 -7.38 -11.21
N GLU A 224 12.10 -7.54 -11.12
CA GLU A 224 12.83 -8.69 -11.68
C GLU A 224 12.90 -9.82 -10.65
N LYS A 225 12.87 -9.46 -9.37
CA LYS A 225 12.93 -10.41 -8.26
C LYS A 225 12.03 -9.97 -7.10
N ILE A 226 11.28 -10.92 -6.55
CA ILE A 226 10.57 -10.77 -5.27
C ILE A 226 10.82 -12.04 -4.45
N GLU A 227 11.55 -11.89 -3.35
CA GLU A 227 11.87 -12.96 -2.40
C GLU A 227 11.12 -12.73 -1.09
N VAL A 228 10.59 -13.79 -0.50
CA VAL A 228 9.77 -13.72 0.71
C VAL A 228 10.36 -14.62 1.80
N ASN A 229 10.39 -14.14 3.03
CA ASN A 229 10.88 -14.88 4.20
C ASN A 229 12.36 -15.32 4.10
N LYS A 230 13.16 -14.62 3.29
CA LYS A 230 14.62 -14.72 3.25
C LYS A 230 15.26 -13.80 4.31
N PRO A 231 16.43 -14.15 4.86
CA PRO A 231 17.13 -13.28 5.80
C PRO A 231 17.50 -11.95 5.14
N ILE A 232 17.49 -10.88 5.94
CA ILE A 232 17.95 -9.55 5.52
C ILE A 232 19.27 -9.27 6.24
N GLU A 233 20.26 -8.78 5.51
CA GLU A 233 21.55 -8.40 6.07
C GLU A 233 21.42 -7.26 7.08
N GLU A 234 22.16 -7.33 8.19
CA GLU A 234 22.13 -6.30 9.24
C GLU A 234 22.52 -4.89 8.73
N SER A 235 23.33 -4.83 7.67
CA SER A 235 23.71 -3.58 6.99
C SER A 235 22.49 -2.78 6.53
N LYS A 236 21.39 -3.46 6.15
CA LYS A 236 20.17 -2.81 5.63
C LYS A 236 19.39 -2.04 6.70
N TYR A 237 19.66 -2.25 7.98
CA TYR A 237 19.02 -1.54 9.09
C TYR A 237 19.73 -0.23 9.45
N LYS A 238 20.85 0.10 8.77
CA LYS A 238 21.67 1.28 9.08
C LYS A 238 21.53 2.34 8.00
N ALA A 239 21.57 3.60 8.41
CA ALA A 239 21.55 4.73 7.50
C ALA A 239 22.93 4.99 6.82
N GLN A 240 23.99 4.40 7.38
CA GLN A 240 25.38 4.43 6.91
C GLN A 240 25.97 3.02 6.94
#